data_AF-A0A1I6Z905-F1
#
_entry.id   AF-A0A1I6Z905-F1
#
_cell.length_a   1.000
_cell.length_b   1.000
_cell.length_c   1.000
_cell.angle_alpha   90.00
_cell.angle_beta   90.00
_cell.angle_gamma   90.00
#
_symmetry.space_group_name_H-M   'P 1'
#
loop_
_entity.id
_entity.type
_entity.pdbx_description
1 polymer ?
#
loop_
_entity_poly.entity_id
_entity_poly.type
_entity_poly.pdbx_seq_one_letter_code
_entity_poly.pdbx_strand_id
1 'polypeptide(L)'
;MSKTLSPALAATLLSISLLANPTLAEPIEPVRENDPKILNRYLGLLDQAYPCDWKQAYDTLGNYRLQFSKNIEVLEFACSISPYNEAHVYVRVDSHKPQDAELLSFKRPQNEDSDDPHVVFNGVWDIKTGDLTSFMKGRGLGDCGTYEVHRFTPDGYPHLLEFRAKPECDGNYVQPEKYPVVFTQPQ
;
A
#
# COMPACT_ATOMS: atom_id res chain seq x y z
N MET A 1 13.76 25.42 74.56
CA MET A 1 12.94 25.77 73.39
C MET A 1 13.87 26.24 72.28
N SER A 2 14.12 25.43 71.25
CA SER A 2 14.35 25.88 69.87
C SER A 2 14.48 24.64 68.99
N LYS A 3 13.55 24.45 68.05
CA LYS A 3 13.60 23.41 67.01
C LYS A 3 14.21 24.06 65.77
N THR A 4 15.34 23.55 65.30
CA THR A 4 15.89 23.87 63.98
C THR A 4 15.47 22.75 63.01
N LEU A 5 14.64 23.11 62.03
CA LEU A 5 14.31 22.25 60.89
C LEU A 5 15.41 22.35 59.83
N SER A 6 15.95 21.22 59.39
CA SER A 6 16.69 21.10 58.12
C SER A 6 15.70 21.00 56.96
N PRO A 7 15.92 21.68 55.81
CA PRO A 7 15.15 21.42 54.61
C PRO A 7 15.77 20.22 53.87
N ALA A 8 14.95 19.21 53.58
CA ALA A 8 15.29 18.18 52.61
C ALA A 8 15.11 18.78 51.20
N LEU A 9 16.18 18.80 50.40
CA LEU A 9 16.09 19.04 48.96
C LEU A 9 15.38 17.84 48.31
N ALA A 10 14.13 18.04 47.88
CA ALA A 10 13.48 17.11 46.95
C ALA A 10 14.00 17.40 45.53
N ALA A 11 14.87 16.53 45.02
CA ALA A 11 15.26 16.55 43.62
C ALA A 11 14.14 15.90 42.80
N THR A 12 13.28 16.72 42.21
CA THR A 12 12.24 16.30 41.27
C THR A 12 12.91 15.89 39.95
N LEU A 13 13.03 14.58 39.71
CA LEU A 13 13.38 14.04 38.39
C LEU A 13 12.24 14.36 37.42
N LEU A 14 12.41 15.39 36.59
CA LEU A 14 11.58 15.55 35.39
C LEU A 14 11.98 14.45 34.40
N SER A 15 11.22 13.36 34.38
CA SER A 15 11.19 12.44 33.24
C SER A 15 10.57 13.18 32.07
N ILE A 16 11.42 13.68 31.17
CA ILE A 16 11.02 14.18 29.86
C ILE A 16 10.55 12.96 29.07
N SER A 17 9.25 12.75 29.02
CA SER A 17 8.63 11.82 28.09
C SER A 17 8.92 12.35 26.68
N LEU A 18 9.86 11.73 25.96
CA LEU A 18 9.94 11.92 24.51
C LEU A 18 8.62 11.43 23.93
N LEU A 19 7.74 12.36 23.56
CA LEU A 19 6.68 12.07 22.61
C LEU A 19 7.38 11.63 21.33
N ALA A 20 7.32 10.34 21.03
CA ALA A 20 7.66 9.85 19.71
C ALA A 20 6.73 10.59 18.74
N ASN A 21 7.27 11.57 18.01
CA ASN A 21 6.60 12.04 16.81
C ASN A 21 6.35 10.80 15.97
N PRO A 22 5.11 10.56 15.48
CA PRO A 22 4.90 9.52 14.49
C PRO A 22 5.77 9.95 13.30
N THR A 23 6.94 9.35 13.18
CA THR A 23 7.86 9.60 12.09
C THR A 23 7.06 9.36 10.84
N LEU A 24 6.87 10.41 10.03
CA LEU A 24 6.45 10.25 8.65
C LEU A 24 7.23 9.07 8.09
N ALA A 25 6.53 8.09 7.52
CA ALA A 25 7.17 6.93 6.92
C ALA A 25 8.29 7.44 6.00
N GLU A 26 9.46 6.79 6.04
CA GLU A 26 10.55 7.19 5.16
C GLU A 26 10.06 7.12 3.70
N PRO A 27 10.42 8.09 2.85
CA PRO A 27 10.14 8.03 1.43
C PRO A 27 10.52 6.68 0.85
N ILE A 28 9.57 6.01 0.18
CA ILE A 28 9.81 4.75 -0.51
C ILE A 28 9.84 5.04 -2.00
N GLU A 29 11.01 4.85 -2.61
CA GLU A 29 11.18 4.98 -4.04
C GLU A 29 11.14 3.59 -4.70
N PRO A 30 10.16 3.32 -5.58
CA PRO A 30 10.12 2.08 -6.34
C PRO A 30 11.36 1.96 -7.25
N VAL A 31 12.10 0.86 -7.12
CA VAL A 31 13.27 0.57 -7.95
C VAL A 31 12.89 -0.47 -8.99
N ARG A 32 13.17 -0.20 -10.27
CA ARG A 32 12.88 -1.15 -11.35
C ARG A 32 13.65 -2.46 -11.15
N GLU A 33 12.92 -3.58 -11.19
CA GLU A 33 13.46 -4.93 -11.15
C GLU A 33 13.78 -5.42 -12.57
N ASN A 34 15.03 -5.81 -12.81
CA ASN A 34 15.54 -6.15 -14.15
C ASN A 34 15.99 -7.62 -14.31
N ASP A 35 16.00 -8.42 -13.23
CA ASP A 35 16.28 -9.85 -13.28
C ASP A 35 14.98 -10.65 -13.50
N PRO A 36 14.77 -11.22 -14.70
CA PRO A 36 13.58 -12.02 -14.98
C PRO A 36 13.46 -13.28 -14.10
N LYS A 37 14.53 -13.71 -13.41
CA LYS A 37 14.44 -14.80 -12.43
C LYS A 37 13.53 -14.46 -11.26
N ILE A 38 13.41 -13.17 -10.92
CA ILE A 38 12.56 -12.70 -9.82
C ILE A 38 11.10 -12.87 -10.19
N LEU A 39 10.72 -12.45 -11.41
CA LEU A 39 9.42 -12.78 -11.96
C LEU A 39 9.16 -14.28 -11.94
N ASN A 40 10.06 -15.08 -12.53
CA ASN A 40 9.88 -16.52 -12.66
C ASN A 40 9.71 -17.24 -11.32
N ARG A 41 10.32 -16.72 -10.24
CA ARG A 41 10.18 -17.28 -8.88
C ARG A 41 8.75 -17.19 -8.37
N TYR A 42 8.03 -16.13 -8.69
CA TYR A 42 6.73 -15.84 -8.07
C TYR A 42 5.53 -16.03 -9.01
N LEU A 43 5.74 -16.48 -10.26
CA LEU A 43 4.66 -16.75 -11.23
C LEU A 43 3.50 -17.54 -10.62
N GLY A 44 3.78 -18.57 -9.81
CA GLY A 44 2.73 -19.37 -9.17
C GLY A 44 1.84 -18.59 -8.20
N LEU A 45 2.35 -17.56 -7.53
CA LEU A 45 1.55 -16.64 -6.69
C LEU A 45 0.79 -15.65 -7.57
N LEU A 46 1.43 -15.14 -8.61
CA LEU A 46 0.84 -14.15 -9.51
C LEU A 46 -0.35 -14.73 -10.29
N ASP A 47 -0.22 -15.96 -10.79
CA ASP A 47 -1.29 -16.69 -11.50
C ASP A 47 -2.48 -17.03 -10.59
N GLN A 48 -2.29 -17.09 -9.27
CA GLN A 48 -3.39 -17.23 -8.31
C GLN A 48 -4.19 -15.93 -8.16
N ALA A 49 -3.53 -14.78 -8.29
CA ALA A 49 -4.12 -13.46 -8.06
C ALA A 49 -4.79 -12.88 -9.31
N TYR A 50 -4.19 -13.09 -10.49
CA TYR A 50 -4.67 -12.43 -11.70
C TYR A 50 -4.29 -13.18 -12.97
N PRO A 51 -5.24 -13.47 -13.89
CA PRO A 51 -4.97 -14.19 -15.13
C PRO A 51 -4.25 -13.28 -16.13
N CYS A 52 -2.93 -13.37 -16.20
CA CYS A 52 -2.08 -12.52 -17.02
C CYS A 52 -1.01 -13.31 -17.80
N ASP A 53 -0.61 -12.81 -18.97
CA ASP A 53 0.71 -13.15 -19.51
C ASP A 53 1.79 -12.30 -18.82
N TRP A 54 2.25 -12.78 -17.66
CA TRP A 54 3.21 -12.03 -16.82
C TRP A 54 4.56 -11.78 -17.49
N LYS A 55 4.97 -12.63 -18.44
CA LYS A 55 6.24 -12.44 -19.14
C LYS A 55 6.12 -11.31 -20.15
N GLN A 56 5.05 -11.31 -20.93
CA GLN A 56 4.74 -10.20 -21.84
C GLN A 56 4.55 -8.89 -21.07
N ALA A 57 3.85 -8.94 -19.93
CA ALA A 57 3.63 -7.78 -19.07
C ALA A 57 4.97 -7.23 -18.54
N TYR A 58 5.87 -8.10 -18.06
CA TYR A 58 7.21 -7.71 -17.63
C TYR A 58 8.01 -7.02 -18.74
N ASP A 59 8.00 -7.56 -19.95
CA ASP A 59 8.73 -6.95 -21.08
C ASP A 59 8.19 -5.57 -21.46
N THR A 60 6.91 -5.31 -21.19
CA THR A 60 6.20 -4.08 -21.59
C THR A 60 6.20 -3.02 -20.48
N LEU A 61 5.83 -3.41 -19.27
CA LEU A 61 5.58 -2.53 -18.11
C LEU A 61 6.78 -2.55 -17.15
N GLY A 62 7.44 -3.70 -17.03
CA GLY A 62 8.44 -3.98 -16.01
C GLY A 62 7.81 -4.30 -14.64
N ASN A 63 8.69 -4.60 -13.70
CA ASN A 63 8.35 -4.83 -12.29
C ASN A 63 9.14 -3.86 -11.42
N TYR A 64 8.69 -3.67 -10.18
CA TYR A 64 9.37 -2.79 -9.22
C TYR A 64 9.59 -3.47 -7.88
N ARG A 65 10.61 -3.01 -7.16
CA ARG A 65 10.88 -3.36 -5.76
C ARG A 65 10.70 -2.15 -4.88
N LEU A 66 10.16 -2.39 -3.70
CA LEU A 66 10.01 -1.42 -2.65
C LEU A 66 10.67 -1.96 -1.38
N GLN A 67 11.65 -1.24 -0.84
CA GLN A 67 12.36 -1.65 0.38
C GLN A 67 11.66 -1.04 1.61
N PHE A 68 11.15 -1.90 2.49
CA PHE A 68 10.41 -1.47 3.70
C PHE A 68 11.24 -1.54 4.97
N SER A 69 12.16 -2.51 5.04
CA SER A 69 13.17 -2.62 6.09
C SER A 69 14.41 -3.32 5.55
N LYS A 70 15.43 -3.60 6.38
CA LYS A 70 16.65 -4.29 5.93
C LYS A 70 16.38 -5.63 5.21
N ASN A 71 15.35 -6.36 5.62
CA ASN A 71 15.06 -7.70 5.09
C ASN A 71 13.70 -7.80 4.43
N ILE A 72 12.83 -6.80 4.56
CA ILE A 72 11.50 -6.84 3.96
C ILE A 72 11.48 -5.99 2.70
N GLU A 73 11.12 -6.64 1.61
CA GLU A 73 10.80 -6.00 0.34
C GLU A 73 9.36 -6.34 -0.09
N VAL A 74 8.75 -5.44 -0.83
CA VAL A 74 7.52 -5.72 -1.59
C VAL A 74 7.86 -5.60 -3.07
N LEU A 75 7.50 -6.62 -3.83
CA LEU A 75 7.64 -6.67 -5.26
C LEU A 75 6.30 -6.32 -5.89
N GLU A 76 6.31 -5.40 -6.84
CA GLU A 76 5.15 -4.98 -7.62
C GLU A 76 5.24 -5.56 -9.03
N PHE A 77 4.15 -6.20 -9.46
CA PHE A 77 3.98 -6.78 -10.78
C PHE A 77 2.75 -6.14 -11.44
N ALA A 78 2.97 -5.42 -12.52
CA ALA A 78 1.90 -4.80 -13.28
C ALA A 78 1.46 -5.71 -14.44
N CYS A 79 0.17 -5.70 -14.74
CA CYS A 79 -0.42 -6.40 -15.88
C CYS A 79 -1.66 -5.69 -16.40
N SER A 80 -1.76 -5.49 -17.72
CA SER A 80 -2.94 -4.90 -18.35
C SER A 80 -3.64 -5.93 -19.24
N ILE A 81 -4.79 -6.44 -18.81
CA ILE A 81 -5.70 -7.25 -19.64
C ILE A 81 -6.92 -6.44 -20.12
N SER A 82 -7.14 -5.25 -19.54
CA SER A 82 -8.23 -4.34 -19.87
C SER A 82 -7.66 -2.99 -20.32
N PRO A 83 -8.23 -2.35 -21.36
CA PRO A 83 -7.69 -1.11 -21.92
C PRO A 83 -7.76 0.11 -20.99
N TYR A 84 -8.44 0.02 -19.85
CA TYR A 84 -8.63 1.15 -18.94
C TYR A 84 -8.26 0.86 -17.48
N ASN A 85 -7.87 -0.38 -17.15
CA ASN A 85 -7.42 -0.78 -15.83
C ASN A 85 -6.14 -1.63 -15.96
N GLU A 86 -5.02 -1.09 -15.48
CA GLU A 86 -3.80 -1.85 -15.24
C GLU A 86 -3.88 -2.49 -13.86
N ALA A 87 -3.80 -3.82 -13.78
CA ALA A 87 -3.75 -4.54 -12.52
C ALA A 87 -2.33 -4.50 -11.93
N HIS A 88 -2.24 -4.31 -10.63
CA HIS A 88 -1.01 -4.40 -9.87
C HIS A 88 -1.18 -5.46 -8.80
N VAL A 89 -0.26 -6.41 -8.77
CA VAL A 89 -0.18 -7.50 -7.80
C VAL A 89 1.10 -7.33 -7.00
N TYR A 90 1.00 -7.50 -5.68
CA TYR A 90 2.11 -7.25 -4.77
C TYR A 90 2.48 -8.51 -4.01
N VAL A 91 3.78 -8.83 -4.00
CA VAL A 91 4.35 -9.97 -3.27
C VAL A 91 5.31 -9.45 -2.22
N ARG A 92 5.03 -9.77 -0.96
CA ARG A 92 5.90 -9.48 0.17
C ARG A 92 6.94 -10.58 0.33
N VAL A 93 8.20 -10.18 0.52
CA VAL A 93 9.33 -11.10 0.63
C VAL A 93 10.19 -10.72 1.83
N ASP A 94 10.47 -11.71 2.69
CA ASP A 94 11.61 -11.67 3.61
C ASP A 94 12.84 -12.20 2.87
N SER A 95 13.86 -11.37 2.70
CA SER A 95 15.08 -11.70 1.94
C SER A 95 15.85 -12.89 2.52
N HIS A 96 15.65 -13.23 3.80
CA HIS A 96 16.22 -14.43 4.40
C HIS A 96 15.43 -15.70 4.09
N LYS A 97 14.14 -15.58 3.73
CA LYS A 97 13.24 -16.69 3.45
C LYS A 97 12.39 -16.42 2.21
N PRO A 98 13.00 -16.20 1.03
CA PRO A 98 12.27 -15.80 -0.16
C PRO A 98 11.29 -16.86 -0.69
N GLN A 99 11.42 -18.11 -0.25
CA GLN A 99 10.47 -19.19 -0.56
C GLN A 99 9.17 -19.11 0.24
N ASP A 100 9.15 -18.33 1.33
CA ASP A 100 7.97 -18.10 2.18
C ASP A 100 7.26 -16.79 1.78
N ALA A 101 7.45 -16.33 0.54
CA ALA A 101 6.86 -15.09 0.05
C ALA A 101 5.32 -15.15 0.04
N GLU A 102 4.70 -14.00 0.30
CA GLU A 102 3.26 -13.89 0.49
C GLU A 102 2.64 -12.95 -0.54
N LEU A 103 1.52 -13.38 -1.13
CA LEU A 103 0.66 -12.50 -1.90
C LEU A 103 -0.03 -11.53 -0.93
N LEU A 104 0.11 -10.22 -1.17
CA LEU A 104 -0.51 -9.22 -0.33
C LEU A 104 -2.01 -9.10 -0.60
N SER A 105 -2.80 -8.80 0.43
CA SER A 105 -4.22 -8.50 0.33
C SER A 105 -4.51 -7.07 0.74
N PHE A 106 -5.34 -6.40 -0.05
CA PHE A 106 -5.85 -5.05 0.16
C PHE A 106 -7.26 -5.14 0.71
N LYS A 107 -7.41 -4.83 2.00
CA LYS A 107 -8.69 -4.90 2.70
C LYS A 107 -9.52 -3.67 2.34
N ARG A 108 -10.74 -3.91 1.87
CA ARG A 108 -11.74 -2.88 1.54
C ARG A 108 -12.93 -2.95 2.50
N PRO A 109 -13.75 -1.89 2.61
CA PRO A 109 -15.00 -1.93 3.38
C PRO A 109 -15.92 -3.06 2.90
N GLN A 110 -16.74 -3.61 3.79
CA GLN A 110 -17.70 -4.67 3.43
C GLN A 110 -18.72 -4.16 2.40
N ASN A 111 -19.08 -5.01 1.44
CA ASN A 111 -19.99 -4.71 0.32
C ASN A 111 -19.46 -3.73 -0.74
N GLU A 112 -18.17 -3.41 -0.70
CA GLU A 112 -17.52 -2.73 -1.82
C GLU A 112 -16.94 -3.79 -2.76
N ASP A 113 -17.53 -3.90 -3.95
CA ASP A 113 -17.20 -4.92 -4.94
C ASP A 113 -15.76 -4.71 -5.46
N SER A 114 -14.88 -5.61 -5.05
CA SER A 114 -13.69 -5.98 -5.81
C SER A 114 -13.64 -7.51 -5.82
N ASP A 115 -13.59 -8.08 -7.03
CA ASP A 115 -13.63 -9.54 -7.20
C ASP A 115 -12.40 -10.25 -6.61
N ASP A 116 -11.27 -9.54 -6.43
CA ASP A 116 -10.05 -10.10 -5.83
C ASP A 116 -9.34 -9.11 -4.87
N PRO A 117 -9.14 -9.46 -3.58
CA PRO A 117 -8.43 -8.62 -2.63
C PRO A 117 -6.93 -8.50 -2.90
N HIS A 118 -6.35 -9.31 -3.79
CA HIS A 118 -4.93 -9.31 -4.10
C HIS A 118 -4.54 -8.37 -5.25
N VAL A 119 -5.53 -7.72 -5.86
CA VAL A 119 -5.35 -6.83 -7.00
C VAL A 119 -5.80 -5.42 -6.64
N VAL A 120 -4.99 -4.43 -6.99
CA VAL A 120 -5.42 -3.03 -7.11
C VAL A 120 -5.22 -2.58 -8.55
N PHE A 121 -6.02 -1.61 -8.98
CA PHE A 121 -5.95 -1.11 -10.34
C PHE A 121 -5.35 0.30 -10.41
N ASN A 122 -4.59 0.55 -11.47
CA ASN A 122 -3.96 1.83 -11.79
C ASN A 122 -3.21 2.40 -10.57
N GLY A 123 -2.34 1.58 -9.97
CA GLY A 123 -1.60 1.88 -8.76
C GLY A 123 -0.47 2.89 -9.01
N VAL A 124 -0.33 3.86 -8.12
CA VAL A 124 0.72 4.88 -8.18
C VAL A 124 1.23 5.17 -6.77
N TRP A 125 2.54 5.06 -6.59
CA TRP A 125 3.23 5.42 -5.34
C TRP A 125 3.50 6.92 -5.27
N ASP A 126 3.09 7.55 -4.15
CA ASP A 126 3.58 8.87 -3.77
C ASP A 126 4.92 8.70 -3.03
N ILE A 127 6.03 9.04 -3.70
CA ILE A 127 7.38 8.93 -3.14
C ILE A 127 7.53 9.76 -1.86
N LYS A 128 6.80 10.88 -1.72
CA LYS A 128 6.94 11.76 -0.55
C LYS A 128 6.30 11.17 0.69
N THR A 129 5.17 10.48 0.54
CA THR A 129 4.42 9.93 1.67
C THR A 129 4.63 8.42 1.86
N GLY A 130 5.14 7.73 0.84
CA GLY A 130 5.20 6.28 0.78
C GLY A 130 3.84 5.62 0.64
N ASP A 131 2.81 6.37 0.28
CA ASP A 131 1.45 5.85 0.12
C ASP A 131 1.24 5.32 -1.31
N LEU A 132 0.52 4.21 -1.41
CA LEU A 132 0.00 3.70 -2.67
C LEU A 132 -1.41 4.24 -2.87
N THR A 133 -1.60 5.03 -3.93
CA THR A 133 -2.93 5.38 -4.42
C THR A 133 -3.32 4.46 -5.56
N SER A 134 -4.58 4.08 -5.64
CA SER A 134 -5.09 3.25 -6.73
C SER A 134 -6.51 3.67 -7.08
N PHE A 135 -6.92 3.43 -8.32
CA PHE A 135 -8.30 3.63 -8.74
C PHE A 135 -8.73 2.57 -9.74
N MET A 136 -9.95 2.08 -9.61
CA MET A 136 -10.56 1.20 -10.60
C MET A 136 -11.60 1.98 -11.38
N LYS A 137 -11.63 1.84 -12.70
CA LYS A 137 -12.75 2.28 -13.53
C LYS A 137 -13.72 1.12 -13.73
N GLY A 138 -15.01 1.34 -13.48
CA GLY A 138 -16.05 0.33 -13.76
C GLY A 138 -16.26 0.10 -15.26
N ARG A 139 -15.94 1.09 -16.11
CA ARG A 139 -15.94 0.99 -17.58
C ARG A 139 -15.04 2.04 -18.20
N GLY A 140 -14.84 1.98 -19.52
CA GLY A 140 -13.94 2.88 -20.26
C GLY A 140 -14.22 4.39 -20.10
N LEU A 141 -15.44 4.80 -19.77
CA LEU A 141 -15.78 6.20 -19.50
C LEU A 141 -15.24 6.71 -18.15
N GLY A 142 -14.93 5.83 -17.20
CA GLY A 142 -14.46 6.20 -15.87
C GLY A 142 -15.48 7.00 -15.05
N ASP A 143 -16.76 6.89 -15.38
CA ASP A 143 -17.87 7.55 -14.70
C ASP A 143 -18.35 6.78 -13.46
N CYS A 144 -17.69 5.70 -13.08
CA CYS A 144 -17.95 4.89 -11.90
C CYS A 144 -16.69 4.10 -11.55
N GLY A 145 -16.61 3.60 -10.31
CA GLY A 145 -15.52 2.78 -9.82
C GLY A 145 -15.09 3.14 -8.40
N THR A 146 -13.81 2.93 -8.09
CA THR A 146 -13.26 3.08 -6.74
C THR A 146 -11.97 3.89 -6.74
N TYR A 147 -11.66 4.48 -5.59
CA TYR A 147 -10.38 5.10 -5.28
C TYR A 147 -9.93 4.66 -3.89
N GLU A 148 -8.66 4.30 -3.78
CA GLU A 148 -8.10 3.73 -2.56
C GLU A 148 -6.75 4.37 -2.25
N VAL A 149 -6.48 4.61 -0.96
CA VAL A 149 -5.18 5.03 -0.46
C VAL A 149 -4.73 4.04 0.59
N HIS A 150 -3.56 3.45 0.38
CA HIS A 150 -2.95 2.50 1.29
C HIS A 150 -1.59 3.01 1.78
N ARG A 151 -1.34 2.87 3.08
CA ARG A 151 -0.02 3.04 3.67
C ARG A 151 0.52 1.70 4.12
N PHE A 152 1.77 1.43 3.80
CA PHE A 152 2.40 0.18 4.17
C PHE A 152 3.14 0.31 5.51
N THR A 153 3.11 -0.74 6.32
CA THR A 153 3.94 -0.83 7.53
C THR A 153 5.42 -1.04 7.18
N PRO A 154 6.36 -0.82 8.12
CA PRO A 154 7.74 -1.29 7.98
C PRO A 154 7.89 -2.79 7.72
N ASP A 155 6.88 -3.58 8.09
CA ASP A 155 6.80 -5.01 7.79
C ASP A 155 6.23 -5.30 6.40
N GLY A 156 5.99 -4.30 5.54
CA GLY A 156 5.57 -4.48 4.14
C GLY A 156 4.10 -4.85 3.92
N TYR A 157 3.23 -4.72 4.92
CA TYR A 157 1.79 -4.95 4.78
C TYR A 157 1.01 -3.65 4.52
N PRO A 158 0.01 -3.65 3.61
CA PRO A 158 -0.82 -2.49 3.34
C PRO A 158 -1.90 -2.27 4.41
N HIS A 159 -2.11 -1.01 4.78
CA HIS A 159 -3.23 -0.55 5.60
C HIS A 159 -4.04 0.48 4.82
N LEU A 160 -5.34 0.24 4.70
CA LEU A 160 -6.27 1.16 4.07
C LEU A 160 -6.39 2.43 4.91
N LEU A 161 -6.08 3.57 4.29
CA LEU A 161 -6.26 4.90 4.89
C LEU A 161 -7.55 5.56 4.39
N GLU A 162 -7.91 5.34 3.14
CA GLU A 162 -9.07 5.97 2.52
C GLU A 162 -9.65 5.07 1.43
N PHE A 163 -10.97 4.98 1.39
CA PHE A 163 -11.70 4.32 0.32
C PHE A 163 -12.88 5.19 -0.11
N ARG A 164 -12.99 5.39 -1.42
CA ARG A 164 -14.10 6.09 -2.06
C ARG A 164 -14.70 5.21 -3.13
N ALA A 165 -16.00 5.36 -3.33
CA ALA A 165 -16.72 4.59 -4.35
C ALA A 165 -17.78 5.45 -5.03
N LYS A 166 -17.90 5.24 -6.34
CA LYS A 166 -19.03 5.68 -7.15
C LYS A 166 -19.55 4.46 -7.91
N PRO A 167 -20.48 3.69 -7.32
CA PRO A 167 -20.92 2.42 -7.93
C PRO A 167 -21.73 2.62 -9.21
N GLU A 168 -22.50 3.70 -9.30
CA GLU A 168 -23.41 3.95 -10.43
C GLU A 168 -22.70 4.60 -11.62
N CYS A 169 -22.69 3.92 -12.76
CA CYS A 169 -22.17 4.41 -14.05
C CYS A 169 -23.22 5.25 -14.78
N ASP A 170 -23.42 6.48 -14.30
CA ASP A 170 -24.48 7.42 -14.72
C ASP A 170 -24.12 8.34 -15.90
N GLY A 171 -22.91 8.20 -16.47
CA GLY A 171 -22.39 9.06 -17.53
C GLY A 171 -21.73 10.35 -17.04
N ASN A 172 -21.78 10.66 -15.74
CA ASN A 172 -21.18 11.86 -15.17
C ASN A 172 -19.79 11.56 -14.63
N TYR A 173 -18.78 11.84 -15.47
CA TYR A 173 -17.39 11.73 -15.04
C TYR A 173 -17.05 12.75 -13.95
N VAL A 174 -16.46 12.26 -12.87
CA VAL A 174 -15.70 13.04 -11.92
C VAL A 174 -14.39 12.30 -11.63
N GLN A 175 -13.37 13.04 -11.20
CA GLN A 175 -12.11 12.45 -10.78
C GLN A 175 -12.32 11.45 -9.62
N PRO A 176 -11.63 10.29 -9.58
CA PRO A 176 -11.82 9.29 -8.52
C PRO A 176 -11.63 9.83 -7.09
N GLU A 177 -10.73 10.80 -6.90
CA GLU A 177 -10.50 11.49 -5.63
C GLU A 177 -11.71 12.32 -5.16
N LYS A 178 -12.68 12.55 -6.04
CA LYS A 178 -13.94 13.25 -5.75
C LYS A 178 -15.12 12.30 -5.57
N TYR A 179 -14.92 10.99 -5.68
CA TYR A 179 -15.97 10.03 -5.35
C TYR A 179 -16.39 10.18 -3.87
N PRO A 180 -17.64 9.83 -3.55
CA PRO A 180 -18.09 9.75 -2.16
C PRO A 180 -17.15 8.93 -1.29
N VAL A 181 -16.79 9.46 -0.11
CA VAL A 181 -15.99 8.74 0.89
C VAL A 181 -16.85 7.66 1.52
N VAL A 182 -16.37 6.43 1.48
CA VAL A 182 -16.97 5.28 2.16
C VAL A 182 -16.23 5.01 3.46
N PHE A 183 -14.90 5.13 3.44
CA PHE A 183 -14.04 4.91 4.60
C PHE A 183 -12.90 5.93 4.63
N THR A 184 -12.58 6.38 5.83
CA THR A 184 -11.34 7.11 6.11
C THR A 184 -10.84 6.69 7.50
N GLN A 185 -9.56 6.40 7.62
CA GLN A 185 -8.93 6.11 8.89
C GLN A 185 -8.84 7.42 9.70
N PRO A 186 -9.27 7.45 10.97
CA PRO A 186 -9.05 8.60 11.82
C PRO A 186 -7.55 8.93 11.92
N GLN A 187 -7.22 10.22 11.82
CA GLN A 187 -5.86 10.74 11.96
C GLN A 187 -5.38 10.68 13.41
#